data_AF-A0A395RHB8-F1
#
_entry.id   AF-A0A395RHB8-F1
#
_cell.length_a   1.000
_cell.length_b   1.000
_cell.length_c   1.000
_cell.angle_alpha   90.00
_cell.angle_beta   90.00
_cell.angle_gamma   90.00
#
_symmetry.space_group_name_H-M   'P 1'
#
loop_
_entity.id
_entity.type
_entity.pdbx_description
1 polymer ?
#
loop_
_entity_poly.entity_id
_entity_poly.type
_entity_poly.pdbx_seq_one_letter_code
_entity_poly.pdbx_strand_id
1 'polypeptide(L)'
;MYRTPIIRAFPAGFDYQLPETWPSFDNEKLIDVLPWVSEGKGGDDPYQEVYSDECMAEIYGAKWRGFRLAMRALAEYEDHHITEFVIGGNEVQSGLNCQIFDQRCTEYDDFLTLLKRPGFRHLDLHLFTGLIEEDD
;
A
#
# COMPACT_ATOMS: atom_id res chain seq x y z
N MET A 1 6.50 15.09 37.15
CA MET A 1 5.33 14.99 36.27
C MET A 1 5.64 15.80 35.01
N TYR A 2 5.94 15.15 33.89
CA TYR A 2 6.30 15.87 32.65
C TYR A 2 5.02 16.45 32.03
N ARG A 3 5.07 17.76 31.75
CA ARG A 3 3.95 18.54 31.23
C ARG A 3 3.97 18.40 29.71
N THR A 4 3.09 17.56 29.16
CA THR A 4 2.91 17.45 27.71
C THR A 4 2.43 18.82 27.19
N PRO A 5 3.12 19.44 26.23
CA PRO A 5 2.67 20.70 25.67
C PRO A 5 1.41 20.43 24.85
N ILE A 6 0.27 20.89 25.36
CA ILE A 6 -0.97 20.95 24.62
C ILE A 6 -0.75 21.98 23.51
N ILE A 7 -0.76 21.56 22.25
CA ILE A 7 -0.90 22.48 21.12
C ILE A 7 -2.29 23.12 21.28
N ARG A 8 -2.33 24.35 21.79
CA ARG A 8 -3.58 25.05 22.12
C ARG A 8 -4.23 25.74 20.92
N ALA A 9 -3.51 25.90 19.82
CA ALA A 9 -3.99 26.31 18.51
C ALA A 9 -2.81 26.24 17.52
N PHE A 10 -3.11 25.99 16.25
CA PHE A 10 -2.13 26.19 15.19
C PHE A 10 -1.83 27.70 15.02
N PRO A 11 -0.56 28.10 14.80
CA PRO A 11 -0.21 29.49 14.53
C PRO A 11 -0.99 30.06 13.33
N ALA A 12 -1.31 31.35 13.35
CA ALA A 12 -1.87 32.02 12.18
C ALA A 12 -0.86 31.96 11.02
N GLY A 13 -1.25 31.38 9.88
CA GLY A 13 -0.38 31.13 8.74
C GLY A 13 0.35 29.77 8.77
N PHE A 14 -0.01 28.88 9.69
CA PHE A 14 0.44 27.49 9.67
C PHE A 14 -0.34 26.72 8.59
N ASP A 15 0.09 26.88 7.35
CA ASP A 15 -0.43 26.18 6.19
C ASP A 15 0.17 24.76 6.18
N TYR A 16 -0.37 23.89 7.02
CA TYR A 16 -0.06 22.47 6.89
C TYR A 16 -0.70 22.01 5.60
N GLN A 17 0.09 21.51 4.66
CA GLN A 17 -0.48 20.68 3.61
C GLN A 17 -1.26 19.59 4.33
N LEU A 18 -2.58 19.60 4.17
CA LEU A 18 -3.41 18.50 4.63
C LEU A 18 -2.74 17.24 4.09
N PRO A 19 -2.48 16.22 4.93
CA PRO A 19 -1.95 14.96 4.42
C PRO A 19 -2.83 14.56 3.24
N GLU A 20 -2.25 14.54 2.03
CA GLU A 20 -2.98 14.03 0.86
C GLU A 20 -3.48 12.66 1.27
N THR A 21 -4.80 12.47 1.19
CA THR A 21 -5.40 11.21 1.56
C THR A 21 -4.79 10.13 0.68
N TRP A 22 -4.38 9.07 1.33
CA TRP A 22 -3.83 7.87 0.75
C TRP A 22 -4.69 7.38 -0.43
N PRO A 23 -4.05 7.05 -1.56
CA PRO A 23 -3.92 7.91 -2.74
C PRO A 23 -5.23 8.58 -3.20
N SER A 24 -5.15 9.87 -3.56
CA SER A 24 -6.27 10.62 -4.11
C SER A 24 -6.63 10.12 -5.53
N PHE A 25 -7.90 9.77 -5.73
CA PHE A 25 -8.43 9.39 -7.03
C PHE A 25 -8.29 10.52 -8.04
N ASP A 26 -7.59 10.21 -9.12
CA ASP A 26 -7.61 10.99 -10.34
C ASP A 26 -8.40 10.15 -11.36
N ASN A 27 -9.58 10.64 -11.77
CA ASN A 27 -10.43 9.96 -12.75
C ASN A 27 -9.69 9.72 -14.09
N GLU A 28 -8.58 10.42 -14.34
CA GLU A 28 -7.75 10.22 -15.53
C GLU A 28 -6.77 9.05 -15.39
N LYS A 29 -6.48 8.60 -14.16
CA LYS A 29 -5.60 7.46 -13.89
C LYS A 29 -6.42 6.27 -13.44
N LEU A 30 -6.82 5.44 -14.39
CA LEU A 30 -7.32 4.09 -14.10
C LEU A 30 -6.30 3.40 -13.18
N ILE A 31 -6.69 3.17 -11.93
CA ILE A 31 -5.98 2.21 -11.08
C ILE A 31 -6.47 0.86 -11.57
N ASP A 32 -5.76 0.27 -12.52
CA ASP A 32 -6.02 -1.10 -12.91
C ASP A 32 -5.38 -2.07 -11.93
N VAL A 33 -6.06 -3.19 -11.72
CA VAL A 33 -5.52 -4.33 -10.98
C VAL A 33 -4.66 -5.13 -11.95
N LEU A 34 -3.49 -4.57 -12.23
CA LEU A 34 -2.46 -5.20 -13.04
C LEU A 34 -1.60 -6.12 -12.16
N PRO A 35 -1.01 -7.19 -12.76
CA PRO A 35 -0.23 -8.17 -12.03
C PRO A 35 0.75 -7.53 -11.06
N TRP A 36 0.87 -8.12 -9.86
CA TRP A 36 1.81 -7.61 -8.86
C TRP A 36 3.24 -7.82 -9.34
N VAL A 37 3.93 -6.71 -9.67
CA VAL A 37 5.34 -6.72 -10.08
C VAL A 37 6.20 -6.21 -8.93
N SER A 38 6.97 -7.11 -8.32
CA SER A 38 7.96 -6.76 -7.29
C SER A 38 9.25 -6.24 -7.91
N GLU A 39 9.75 -6.94 -8.93
CA GLU A 39 10.93 -6.54 -9.72
C GLU A 39 10.55 -6.56 -11.21
N GLY A 40 10.81 -5.45 -11.92
CA GLY A 40 10.48 -5.34 -13.34
C GLY A 40 11.25 -6.37 -14.16
N LYS A 41 10.55 -7.13 -15.00
CA LYS A 41 11.20 -8.15 -15.85
C LYS A 41 11.89 -7.53 -17.07
N GLY A 42 11.61 -6.26 -17.34
CA GLY A 42 12.20 -5.49 -18.43
C GLY A 42 11.59 -5.88 -19.78
N GLY A 43 10.74 -5.00 -20.32
CA GLY A 43 10.34 -5.01 -21.73
C GLY A 43 9.03 -5.71 -22.09
N ASP A 44 8.22 -6.13 -21.10
CA ASP A 44 6.86 -6.66 -21.31
C ASP A 44 6.06 -6.67 -20.00
N ASP A 45 6.31 -5.68 -19.12
CA ASP A 45 5.59 -5.65 -17.85
C ASP A 45 4.17 -5.06 -18.05
N PRO A 46 3.11 -5.63 -17.43
CA PRO A 46 1.72 -5.24 -17.72
C PRO A 46 1.40 -3.76 -17.49
N TYR A 47 2.15 -3.09 -16.61
CA TYR A 47 1.98 -1.66 -16.34
C TYR A 47 2.54 -0.75 -17.44
N GLN A 48 3.37 -1.27 -18.35
CA GLN A 48 3.93 -0.48 -19.45
C GLN A 48 2.86 -0.15 -20.50
N GLU A 49 1.96 -1.11 -20.80
CA GLU A 49 0.82 -0.89 -21.70
C GLU A 49 -0.15 0.18 -21.19
N VAL A 50 -0.36 0.23 -19.87
CA VAL A 50 -1.34 1.13 -19.24
C VAL A 50 -0.76 2.52 -18.94
N TYR A 51 0.50 2.60 -18.49
CA TYR A 51 1.08 3.86 -18.00
C TYR A 51 2.13 4.48 -18.93
N SER A 52 2.89 3.67 -19.67
CA SER A 52 3.87 3.99 -20.74
C SER A 52 5.04 3.01 -20.74
N ASP A 53 5.69 2.84 -21.90
CA ASP A 53 6.93 2.07 -22.03
C ASP A 53 8.06 2.57 -21.12
N GLU A 54 8.03 3.86 -20.77
CA GLU A 54 9.00 4.52 -19.86
C GLU A 54 8.65 4.32 -18.38
N CYS A 55 7.44 3.83 -18.05
CA CYS A 55 7.06 3.53 -16.68
C CYS A 55 7.94 2.38 -16.16
N MET A 56 8.63 2.61 -15.05
CA MET A 56 9.47 1.60 -14.40
C MET A 56 8.67 0.87 -13.32
N ALA A 57 9.03 -0.39 -13.05
CA ALA A 57 8.46 -1.18 -11.95
C ALA A 57 8.48 -0.43 -10.61
N GLU A 58 9.55 0.31 -10.34
CA GLU A 58 9.68 1.15 -9.14
C GLU A 58 8.62 2.25 -9.07
N ILE A 59 8.30 2.89 -10.20
CA ILE A 59 7.28 3.95 -10.28
C ILE A 59 5.89 3.35 -10.10
N TYR A 60 5.61 2.21 -10.76
CA TYR A 60 4.35 1.49 -10.61
C TYR A 60 4.15 0.98 -9.17
N GLY A 61 5.17 0.32 -8.61
CA GLY A 61 5.17 -0.22 -7.25
C GLY A 61 5.15 0.85 -6.15
N ALA A 62 5.56 2.09 -6.46
CA ALA A 62 5.54 3.20 -5.51
C ALA A 62 4.16 3.47 -4.92
N LYS A 63 3.08 3.12 -5.63
CA LYS A 63 1.69 3.21 -5.15
C LYS A 63 1.46 2.44 -3.84
N TRP A 64 2.16 1.32 -3.66
CA TRP A 64 2.09 0.49 -2.46
C TRP A 64 3.37 0.54 -1.63
N ARG A 65 4.21 1.57 -1.83
CA ARG A 65 5.49 1.71 -1.12
C ARG A 65 5.33 1.65 0.40
N GLY A 66 4.29 2.28 0.95
CA GLY A 66 4.05 2.23 2.40
C GLY A 66 3.79 0.82 2.90
N PHE A 67 3.02 0.01 2.16
CA PHE A 67 2.83 -1.41 2.45
C PHE A 67 4.15 -2.18 2.37
N ARG A 68 4.92 -2.04 1.27
CA ARG A 68 6.21 -2.72 1.09
C ARG A 68 7.17 -2.46 2.25
N LEU A 69 7.28 -1.19 2.65
CA LEU A 69 8.16 -0.78 3.74
C LEU A 69 7.69 -1.29 5.10
N ALA A 70 6.38 -1.20 5.38
CA ALA A 70 5.82 -1.70 6.63
C ALA A 70 6.03 -3.20 6.76
N MET A 71 5.74 -3.97 5.70
CA MET A 71 5.91 -5.42 5.71
C MET A 71 7.37 -5.83 5.94
N ARG A 72 8.29 -5.21 5.20
CA ARG A 72 9.72 -5.46 5.38
C ARG A 72 10.19 -5.15 6.80
N ALA A 73 9.80 -4.00 7.36
CA ALA A 73 10.20 -3.62 8.71
C ALA A 73 9.66 -4.59 9.78
N LEU A 74 8.43 -5.07 9.61
CA LEU A 74 7.82 -6.05 10.51
C LEU A 74 8.45 -7.44 10.37
N ALA A 75 8.84 -7.83 9.16
CA ALA A 75 9.52 -9.08 8.91
C ALA A 75 10.97 -9.09 9.45
N GLU A 76 11.70 -7.98 9.29
CA GLU A 76 13.09 -7.85 9.73
C GLU A 76 13.23 -7.69 11.25
N TYR A 77 12.27 -7.04 11.92
CA TYR A 77 12.38 -6.72 13.35
C TYR A 77 11.66 -7.73 14.25
N GLU A 78 12.37 -8.76 14.69
CA GLU A 78 11.78 -9.83 15.51
C GLU A 78 11.29 -9.37 16.90
N ASP A 79 11.72 -8.23 17.46
CA ASP A 79 11.35 -7.78 18.82
C ASP A 79 10.22 -6.73 18.83
N HIS A 80 9.23 -6.84 17.93
CA HIS A 80 8.03 -5.98 17.95
C HIS A 80 6.84 -6.63 18.69
N HIS A 81 6.01 -5.80 19.34
CA HIS A 81 4.78 -6.27 20.03
C HIS A 81 3.51 -6.02 19.21
N ILE A 82 3.67 -5.76 17.91
CA ILE A 82 2.55 -5.55 16.98
C ILE A 82 1.78 -6.86 16.81
N THR A 83 0.48 -6.80 17.10
CA THR A 83 -0.43 -7.96 17.07
C THR A 83 -1.54 -7.81 16.05
N GLU A 84 -1.66 -6.64 15.44
CA GLU A 84 -2.73 -6.28 14.52
C GLU A 84 -2.14 -5.55 13.32
N PHE A 85 -2.63 -5.87 12.13
CA PHE A 85 -2.26 -5.17 10.90
C PHE A 85 -3.51 -4.89 10.07
N VAL A 86 -3.72 -3.60 9.79
CA VAL A 86 -4.92 -3.09 9.12
C VAL A 86 -4.49 -2.23 7.94
N ILE A 87 -4.92 -2.59 6.74
CA ILE A 87 -4.89 -1.72 5.56
C ILE A 87 -6.30 -1.26 5.28
N GLY A 88 -6.58 0.00 5.64
CA GLY A 88 -7.83 0.64 5.28
C GLY A 88 -7.84 1.13 3.83
N GLY A 89 -9.04 1.22 3.28
CA GLY A 89 -9.32 1.81 1.97
C GLY A 89 -10.75 2.34 2.00
N ASN A 90 -10.90 3.62 2.34
CA ASN A 90 -12.22 4.23 2.56
C ASN A 90 -12.76 4.91 1.29
N GLU A 91 -12.01 4.87 0.20
CA GLU A 91 -12.31 5.55 -1.05
C GLU A 91 -12.43 4.52 -2.20
N VAL A 92 -13.30 4.78 -3.18
CA VAL A 92 -13.49 3.94 -4.38
C VAL A 92 -12.14 3.81 -5.08
N GLN A 93 -11.71 2.62 -5.48
CA GLN A 93 -10.38 2.33 -6.05
C GLN A 93 -9.18 2.43 -5.07
N SER A 94 -9.42 2.54 -3.75
CA SER A 94 -8.35 2.46 -2.73
C SER A 94 -8.17 1.05 -2.19
N GLY A 95 -6.96 0.71 -1.74
CA GLY A 95 -6.66 -0.57 -1.11
C GLY A 95 -5.37 -1.22 -1.61
N LEU A 96 -5.11 -2.42 -1.10
CA LEU A 96 -4.02 -3.27 -1.58
C LEU A 96 -4.46 -3.98 -2.86
N ASN A 97 -3.64 -3.94 -3.91
CA ASN A 97 -3.87 -4.72 -5.11
C ASN A 97 -4.01 -6.21 -4.75
N CYS A 98 -5.15 -6.82 -5.04
CA CYS A 98 -5.43 -8.20 -4.67
C CYS A 98 -4.50 -9.22 -5.34
N GLN A 99 -3.90 -8.87 -6.48
CA GLN A 99 -3.00 -9.76 -7.23
C GLN A 99 -1.62 -9.93 -6.57
N ILE A 100 -1.35 -9.27 -5.44
CA ILE A 100 -0.18 -9.57 -4.61
C ILE A 100 -0.13 -11.05 -4.18
N PHE A 101 -1.29 -11.69 -4.10
CA PHE A 101 -1.40 -13.08 -3.65
C PHE A 101 -1.29 -14.11 -4.79
N ASP A 102 -1.21 -13.66 -6.05
CA ASP A 102 -1.19 -14.55 -7.22
C ASP A 102 0.15 -15.30 -7.36
N GLN A 103 1.24 -14.69 -6.91
CA GLN A 103 2.58 -15.27 -7.01
C GLN A 103 3.43 -14.99 -5.77
N ARG A 104 4.40 -15.89 -5.54
CA ARG A 104 5.42 -15.70 -4.49
C ARG A 104 6.36 -14.56 -4.87
N CYS A 105 6.56 -13.63 -3.95
CA CYS A 105 7.49 -12.52 -4.05
C CYS A 105 7.98 -12.10 -2.65
N THR A 106 8.95 -11.19 -2.57
CA THR A 106 9.51 -10.71 -1.29
C THR A 106 8.42 -10.16 -0.37
N GLU A 107 7.52 -9.32 -0.88
CA GLU A 107 6.43 -8.76 -0.07
C GLU A 107 5.45 -9.82 0.44
N TYR A 108 5.19 -10.86 -0.37
CA TYR A 108 4.36 -11.98 0.04
C TYR A 108 5.04 -12.79 1.15
N ASP A 109 6.35 -13.01 1.07
CA ASP A 109 7.11 -13.74 2.09
C ASP A 109 7.25 -12.94 3.39
N ASP A 110 7.44 -11.62 3.31
CA ASP A 110 7.37 -10.71 4.45
C ASP A 110 5.99 -10.76 5.11
N PHE A 111 4.94 -10.77 4.29
CA PHE A 111 3.55 -10.92 4.75
C PHE A 111 3.32 -12.24 5.48
N LEU A 112 3.81 -13.35 4.95
CA LEU A 112 3.73 -14.63 5.65
C LEU A 112 4.53 -14.67 6.95
N THR A 113 5.67 -13.97 7.00
CA THR A 113 6.49 -13.88 8.21
C THR A 113 5.71 -13.20 9.33
N LEU A 114 5.02 -12.10 9.03
CA LEU A 114 4.12 -11.45 9.98
C LEU A 114 2.97 -12.37 10.42
N LEU A 115 2.30 -13.05 9.48
CA LEU A 115 1.16 -13.92 9.80
C LEU A 115 1.52 -15.14 10.64
N LYS A 116 2.73 -15.68 10.48
CA LYS A 116 3.22 -16.82 11.26
C LYS A 116 3.67 -16.44 12.66
N ARG A 117 3.76 -15.14 12.96
CA ARG A 117 4.32 -14.65 14.22
C ARG A 117 3.43 -15.02 15.41
N PRO A 118 3.98 -15.62 16.47
CA PRO A 118 3.22 -15.92 17.67
C PRO A 118 2.60 -14.65 18.27
N GLY A 119 1.30 -14.70 18.55
CA GLY A 119 0.58 -13.61 19.19
C GLY A 119 0.03 -12.54 18.23
N PHE A 120 0.25 -12.65 16.92
CA PHE A 120 -0.52 -11.91 15.92
C PHE A 120 -1.99 -12.38 15.93
N ARG A 121 -2.95 -11.46 15.94
CA ARG A 121 -4.36 -11.75 16.26
C ARG A 121 -5.36 -11.16 15.27
N HIS A 122 -5.00 -10.08 14.59
CA HIS A 122 -5.95 -9.37 13.74
C HIS A 122 -5.30 -8.96 12.42
N LEU A 123 -5.94 -9.34 11.34
CA LEU A 123 -5.62 -8.92 9.99
C LEU A 123 -6.90 -8.35 9.36
N ASP A 124 -6.81 -7.13 8.87
CA ASP A 124 -7.86 -6.51 8.06
C ASP A 124 -7.21 -5.88 6.82
N LEU A 125 -7.69 -6.27 5.64
CA LEU A 125 -7.16 -5.82 4.36
C LEU A 125 -8.31 -5.38 3.46
N HIS A 126 -8.39 -4.08 3.21
CA HIS A 126 -9.19 -3.57 2.12
C HIS A 126 -8.45 -3.84 0.81
N LEU A 127 -8.98 -4.79 0.03
CA LEU A 127 -8.42 -5.19 -1.25
C LEU A 127 -9.09 -4.41 -2.38
N PHE A 128 -8.27 -4.05 -3.36
CA PHE A 128 -8.71 -3.43 -4.59
C PHE A 128 -8.69 -4.47 -5.72
N THR A 129 -9.84 -4.67 -6.37
CA THR A 129 -10.08 -5.68 -7.42
C THR A 129 -10.33 -5.09 -8.81
N GLY A 130 -10.16 -3.77 -8.98
CA GLY A 130 -10.34 -3.10 -10.27
C GLY A 130 -11.77 -2.63 -10.48
N LEU A 131 -12.01 -1.97 -11.63
CA LEU A 131 -13.36 -1.81 -12.14
C LEU A 131 -13.76 -3.16 -12.75
N ILE A 132 -14.73 -3.86 -12.16
CA ILE A 132 -15.39 -4.95 -12.86
C ILE A 132 -16.22 -4.26 -13.94
N GLU A 133 -15.84 -4.41 -15.21
CA GLU A 133 -16.76 -4.08 -16.31
C GLU A 133 -18.00 -4.96 -16.11
N GLU A 134 -19.16 -4.35 -15.91
CA GLU A 134 -20.42 -5.08 -16.01
C GLU A 134 -20.53 -5.54 -17.46
N ASP A 135 -20.33 -6.85 -17.70
CA ASP A 135 -20.62 -7.46 -19.00
C ASP A 135 -22.11 -7.21 -19.33
N ASP A 136 -22.36 -6.34 -20.33
CA ASP A 136 -23.69 -6.09 -20.94
C ASP A 136 -24.20 -7.27 -21.79
#